data_AF-A0A365P124-F1
#
_entry.id   AF-A0A365P124-F1
#
_cell.length_a   1.000
_cell.length_b   1.000
_cell.length_c   1.000
_cell.angle_alpha   90.00
_cell.angle_beta   90.00
_cell.angle_gamma   90.00
#
_symmetry.space_group_name_H-M   'P 1'
#
loop_
_entity.id
_entity.type
_entity.pdbx_description
1 polymer ?
#
loop_
_entity_poly.entity_id
_entity_poly.type
_entity_poly.pdbx_seq_one_letter_code
_entity_poly.pdbx_strand_id
1 'polypeptide(L)'
;MEHINYVTFPKNNITQLVSFQLYLNIIKTLNMQTNKILGIILVIASLTLGYFGINKVSDSSAEVKVLGIEIDASNKSEKQEGFIYLGLAILLFAGGIKMLTKKGTE
;
A
#
# COMPACT_ATOMS: atom_id res chain seq x y z
N MET A 1 21.21 -15.69 32.55
CA MET A 1 21.86 -16.06 31.29
C MET A 1 21.28 -17.41 30.89
N GLU A 2 20.30 -17.43 29.98
CA GLU A 2 19.68 -18.69 29.52
C GLU A 2 20.60 -19.36 28.49
N HIS A 3 21.09 -20.55 28.85
CA HIS A 3 21.81 -21.42 27.95
C HIS A 3 20.83 -22.06 26.96
N ILE A 4 20.76 -21.50 25.76
CA ILE A 4 20.11 -22.14 24.61
C ILE A 4 20.86 -23.45 24.29
N ASN A 5 20.27 -24.57 24.69
CA ASN A 5 20.78 -25.91 24.38
C ASN A 5 20.55 -26.19 22.89
N TYR A 6 21.63 -26.22 22.13
CA TYR A 6 21.60 -26.73 20.75
C TYR A 6 21.51 -28.25 20.80
N VAL A 7 20.37 -28.80 20.38
CA VAL A 7 20.20 -30.23 20.17
C VAL A 7 21.07 -30.64 18.98
N THR A 8 22.16 -31.34 19.23
CA THR A 8 23.06 -31.87 18.20
C THR A 8 22.54 -33.22 17.70
N PHE A 9 22.03 -33.22 16.47
CA PHE A 9 21.49 -34.42 15.83
C PHE A 9 22.58 -35.26 15.14
N PRO A 10 22.54 -36.61 15.24
CA PRO A 10 23.52 -37.50 14.63
C PRO A 10 23.52 -37.38 13.10
N LYS A 11 24.70 -37.38 12.49
CA LYS A 11 24.92 -37.13 11.06
C LYS A 11 24.52 -38.33 10.20
N ASN A 12 23.21 -38.60 10.08
CA ASN A 12 22.65 -39.51 9.08
C ASN A 12 21.86 -38.72 8.03
N ASN A 13 21.75 -39.26 6.81
CA ASN A 13 21.17 -38.53 5.68
C ASN A 13 19.71 -38.10 5.92
N ILE A 14 18.96 -38.83 6.75
CA ILE A 14 17.54 -38.58 7.00
C ILE A 14 17.33 -37.42 7.97
N THR A 15 18.09 -37.35 9.07
CA THR A 15 18.01 -36.25 10.05
C THR A 15 18.54 -34.93 9.49
N GLN A 16 19.52 -34.97 8.58
CA GLN A 16 19.93 -33.77 7.84
C GLN A 16 18.81 -33.21 6.96
N LEU A 17 18.08 -34.06 6.24
CA LEU A 17 16.97 -33.62 5.38
C LEU A 17 15.81 -33.04 6.20
N VAL A 18 15.49 -33.64 7.34
CA VAL A 18 14.46 -33.13 8.27
C VAL A 18 14.87 -31.77 8.83
N SER A 19 16.15 -31.61 9.21
CA SER A 19 16.68 -30.33 9.72
C SER A 19 16.69 -29.23 8.64
N PHE A 20 17.03 -29.58 7.40
CA PHE A 20 17.00 -28.68 6.25
C PHE A 20 15.57 -28.21 5.93
N GLN A 21 14.60 -29.13 5.96
CA GLN A 21 13.19 -28.79 5.71
C GLN A 21 12.61 -27.87 6.80
N LEU A 22 13.02 -28.07 8.06
CA LEU A 22 12.64 -27.20 9.17
C LEU A 22 13.16 -25.77 8.95
N TYR A 23 14.41 -25.66 8.49
CA TYR A 23 15.02 -24.38 8.15
C TYR A 23 14.28 -23.65 7.02
N LEU A 24 13.93 -24.37 5.94
CA LEU A 24 13.15 -23.81 4.83
C LEU A 24 11.77 -23.30 5.28
N ASN A 25 11.08 -24.01 6.18
CA ASN A 25 9.77 -23.60 6.70
C ASN A 25 9.83 -22.32 7.54
N ILE A 26 10.88 -22.14 8.34
CA ILE A 26 11.11 -20.93 9.12
C ILE A 26 11.32 -19.74 8.20
N ILE A 27 12.16 -19.89 7.16
CA ILE A 27 12.42 -18.82 6.18
C ILE A 27 11.16 -18.47 5.37
N LYS A 28 10.34 -19.47 4.97
CA LYS A 28 9.07 -19.23 4.26
C LYS A 28 8.06 -18.44 5.10
N THR A 29 8.07 -18.63 6.42
CA THR A 29 7.20 -17.94 7.38
C THR A 29 7.63 -16.50 7.67
N LEU A 30 8.94 -16.24 7.70
CA LEU A 30 9.50 -14.91 7.95
C LEU A 30 9.39 -13.96 6.74
N ASN A 31 9.16 -14.50 5.55
CA ASN A 31 8.90 -13.71 4.36
C ASN A 31 7.49 -13.11 4.41
N MET A 32 7.31 -12.00 5.12
CA MET A 32 6.14 -11.15 4.96
C MET A 32 6.02 -10.80 3.47
N GLN A 33 4.92 -11.21 2.86
CA GLN A 33 4.68 -11.02 1.43
C GLN A 33 4.76 -9.52 1.10
N THR A 34 5.85 -9.08 0.48
CA THR A 34 6.11 -7.68 0.09
C THR A 34 4.92 -7.07 -0.66
N ASN A 35 4.18 -7.91 -1.41
CA ASN A 35 2.96 -7.55 -2.12
C ASN A 35 1.84 -7.04 -1.19
N LYS A 36 1.71 -7.61 0.02
CA LYS A 36 0.72 -7.17 1.01
C LYS A 36 1.10 -5.82 1.61
N ILE A 37 2.38 -5.65 1.96
CA ILE A 37 2.91 -4.39 2.49
C ILE A 37 2.76 -3.29 1.43
N LEU A 38 3.15 -3.57 0.18
CA LEU A 38 3.03 -2.62 -0.93
C LEU A 38 1.57 -2.26 -1.20
N GLY A 39 0.65 -3.23 -1.15
CA GLY A 39 -0.78 -2.98 -1.30
C GLY A 39 -1.36 -2.07 -0.21
N ILE A 40 -0.97 -2.27 1.06
CA ILE A 40 -1.40 -1.42 2.17
C ILE A 40 -0.89 0.01 2.01
N ILE A 41 0.39 0.18 1.64
CA ILE A 41 0.98 1.50 1.38
C ILE A 41 0.23 2.20 0.24
N LEU A 42 -0.13 1.47 -0.81
CA LEU A 42 -0.85 2.03 -1.97
C LEU A 42 -2.26 2.50 -1.60
N VAL A 43 -2.95 1.74 -0.73
CA VAL A 43 -4.26 2.14 -0.19
C VAL A 43 -4.15 3.41 0.65
N ILE A 44 -3.16 3.49 1.54
CA ILE A 44 -2.94 4.69 2.36
C ILE A 44 -2.63 5.91 1.47
N ALA A 45 -1.78 5.74 0.46
CA ALA A 45 -1.44 6.80 -0.50
C ALA A 45 -2.66 7.27 -1.31
N SER A 46 -3.59 6.35 -1.64
CA SER A 46 -4.82 6.71 -2.36
C SER A 46 -5.79 7.54 -1.50
N LEU A 47 -5.87 7.27 -0.20
CA LEU A 47 -6.70 8.02 0.72
C LEU A 47 -6.20 9.45 0.91
N THR A 48 -4.88 9.64 1.03
CA THR A 48 -4.29 10.98 1.11
C THR A 48 -4.49 11.76 -0.19
N LEU A 49 -4.24 11.15 -1.35
CA LEU A 49 -4.51 11.77 -2.65
C LEU A 49 -5.99 12.15 -2.82
N GLY A 50 -6.91 11.28 -2.39
CA GLY A 50 -8.36 11.55 -2.44
C GLY A 50 -8.75 12.73 -1.56
N TYR A 51 -8.21 12.83 -0.34
CA TYR A 51 -8.43 13.96 0.56
C TYR A 51 -7.94 15.28 -0.05
N PHE A 52 -6.73 15.29 -0.62
CA PHE A 52 -6.21 16.46 -1.33
C PHE A 52 -7.07 16.84 -2.54
N GLY A 53 -7.51 15.86 -3.33
CA GLY A 53 -8.39 16.08 -4.48
C GLY A 53 -9.72 16.72 -4.09
N ILE A 54 -10.38 16.18 -3.04
CA ILE A 54 -11.65 16.73 -2.54
C ILE A 54 -11.47 18.16 -2.03
N ASN A 55 -10.41 18.43 -1.26
CA ASN A 55 -10.14 19.78 -0.77
C ASN A 55 -9.91 20.75 -1.92
N LYS A 56 -9.10 20.38 -2.93
CA LYS A 56 -8.84 21.20 -4.12
C LYS A 56 -10.13 21.54 -4.89
N VAL A 57 -11.06 20.58 -5.03
CA VAL A 57 -12.38 20.81 -5.67
C VAL A 57 -13.31 21.67 -4.81
N SER A 58 -13.22 21.52 -3.48
CA SER A 58 -14.04 22.26 -2.52
C SER A 58 -13.60 23.72 -2.39
N ASP A 59 -12.30 23.97 -2.23
CA ASP A 59 -11.70 25.30 -2.08
C ASP A 59 -11.95 26.14 -3.34
N SER A 60 -11.79 25.53 -4.52
CA SER A 60 -12.14 26.15 -5.80
C SER A 60 -13.65 26.38 -6.00
N SER A 61 -14.52 25.85 -5.14
CA SER A 61 -15.95 26.18 -5.17
C SER A 61 -16.28 27.31 -4.19
N ALA A 62 -15.54 27.42 -3.09
CA ALA A 62 -15.73 28.45 -2.08
C ALA A 62 -15.27 29.82 -2.58
N GLU A 63 -14.16 29.91 -3.30
CA GLU A 63 -13.60 31.18 -3.81
C GLU A 63 -14.58 31.90 -4.76
N VAL A 64 -15.29 31.15 -5.63
CA VAL A 64 -16.30 31.69 -6.57
C VAL A 64 -17.45 32.41 -5.84
N LYS A 65 -17.79 31.97 -4.63
CA LYS A 65 -18.97 32.45 -3.90
C LYS A 65 -18.67 33.68 -3.04
N VAL A 66 -17.40 33.93 -2.75
CA VAL A 66 -17.02 34.88 -1.69
C VAL A 66 -17.02 36.32 -2.18
N LEU A 67 -16.72 36.63 -3.45
CA LEU A 67 -16.58 38.05 -3.82
C LEU A 67 -17.01 38.51 -5.21
N GLY A 68 -17.47 37.68 -6.16
CA GLY A 68 -18.05 38.12 -7.46
C GLY A 68 -17.14 39.00 -8.35
N ILE A 69 -15.95 39.32 -7.88
CA ILE A 69 -14.93 40.19 -8.45
C ILE A 69 -13.63 39.42 -8.26
N GLU A 70 -13.00 39.11 -9.39
CA GLU A 70 -11.73 38.42 -9.57
C GLU A 70 -11.67 36.89 -9.37
N ILE A 71 -11.02 36.26 -10.36
CA ILE A 71 -10.50 34.88 -10.46
C ILE A 71 -11.44 33.82 -11.07
N ASP A 72 -11.93 34.07 -12.29
CA ASP A 72 -12.63 33.06 -13.11
C ASP A 72 -11.69 32.06 -13.84
N ALA A 73 -10.39 32.38 -13.97
CA ALA A 73 -9.45 31.59 -14.79
C ALA A 73 -8.65 30.55 -13.98
N SER A 74 -8.03 30.93 -12.85
CA SER A 74 -7.25 30.00 -12.01
C SER A 74 -8.15 28.90 -11.43
N ASN A 75 -9.35 29.29 -11.03
CA ASN A 75 -10.26 28.44 -10.31
C ASN A 75 -10.82 27.24 -11.13
N LYS A 76 -10.96 27.40 -12.45
CA LYS A 76 -11.30 26.29 -13.36
C LYS A 76 -10.15 25.28 -13.49
N SER A 77 -8.91 25.77 -13.51
CA SER A 77 -7.72 24.92 -13.54
C SER A 77 -7.61 24.08 -12.27
N GLU A 78 -7.86 24.68 -11.11
CA GLU A 78 -7.78 23.97 -9.83
C GLU A 78 -8.87 22.91 -9.64
N LYS A 79 -10.11 23.18 -10.11
CA LYS A 79 -11.14 22.15 -10.18
C LYS A 79 -10.72 20.98 -11.05
N GLN A 80 -10.16 21.26 -12.22
CA GLN A 80 -9.72 20.22 -13.14
C GLN A 80 -8.62 19.36 -12.53
N GLU A 81 -7.63 19.98 -11.89
CA GLU A 81 -6.59 19.27 -11.12
C GLU A 81 -7.18 18.43 -9.98
N GLY A 82 -8.13 18.97 -9.23
CA GLY A 82 -8.81 18.25 -8.15
C GLY A 82 -9.54 17.00 -8.64
N PHE A 83 -10.22 17.07 -9.80
CA PHE A 83 -10.84 15.90 -10.43
C PHE A 83 -9.81 14.89 -10.94
N ILE A 84 -8.65 15.34 -11.41
CA ILE A 84 -7.53 14.46 -11.81
C ILE A 84 -6.98 13.72 -10.59
N TYR A 85 -6.75 14.41 -9.47
CA TYR A 85 -6.33 13.78 -8.21
C TYR A 85 -7.35 12.78 -7.69
N LEU A 86 -8.64 13.11 -7.76
CA LEU A 86 -9.72 12.21 -7.34
C LEU A 86 -9.81 10.98 -8.23
N GLY A 87 -9.70 11.15 -9.56
CA GLY A 87 -9.66 10.05 -10.51
C GLY A 87 -8.46 9.12 -10.31
N LEU A 88 -7.27 9.70 -10.09
CA LEU A 88 -6.06 8.95 -9.74
C LEU A 88 -6.21 8.20 -8.41
N ALA A 89 -6.79 8.84 -7.39
CA ALA A 89 -7.02 8.19 -6.10
C ALA A 89 -7.89 6.94 -6.24
N ILE A 90 -9.00 7.02 -7.00
CA ILE A 90 -9.87 5.85 -7.24
C ILE A 90 -9.12 4.74 -7.97
N LEU A 91 -8.33 5.10 -9.00
CA LEU A 91 -7.56 4.15 -9.79
C LEU A 91 -6.47 3.45 -8.96
N LEU A 92 -5.74 4.22 -8.14
CA LEU A 92 -4.74 3.68 -7.20
C LEU A 92 -5.37 2.81 -6.12
N PHE A 93 -6.52 3.22 -5.57
CA PHE A 93 -7.23 2.44 -4.55
C PHE A 93 -7.69 1.09 -5.11
N ALA A 94 -8.30 1.08 -6.29
CA ALA A 94 -8.70 -0.14 -6.97
C ALA A 94 -7.49 -1.04 -7.29
N GLY A 95 -6.37 -0.44 -7.74
CA GLY A 95 -5.11 -1.15 -7.95
C GLY A 95 -4.53 -1.76 -6.66
N GLY A 96 -4.57 -1.01 -5.56
CA GLY A 96 -4.12 -1.44 -4.24
C GLY A 96 -4.94 -2.61 -3.72
N ILE A 97 -6.28 -2.51 -3.77
CA ILE A 97 -7.18 -3.62 -3.41
C ILE A 97 -6.89 -4.84 -4.28
N LYS A 98 -6.82 -4.68 -5.61
CA LYS A 98 -6.55 -5.79 -6.53
C LYS A 98 -5.25 -6.51 -6.18
N MET A 99 -4.20 -5.76 -5.85
CA MET A 99 -2.90 -6.31 -5.43
C MET A 99 -2.96 -7.05 -4.09
N LEU A 100 -3.79 -6.58 -3.14
CA LEU A 100 -4.05 -7.27 -1.88
C LEU A 100 -4.86 -8.57 -2.05
N THR A 101 -5.83 -8.58 -2.97
CA THR A 101 -6.64 -9.77 -3.29
C THR A 101 -5.96 -10.76 -4.23
N LYS A 102 -4.93 -10.35 -4.99
CA LYS A 102 -4.14 -11.27 -5.80
C LYS A 102 -3.36 -12.19 -4.86
N LYS A 103 -3.96 -13.34 -4.53
CA LYS A 103 -3.21 -14.51 -4.04
C LYS A 103 -2.04 -14.66 -5.00
N GLY A 104 -0.82 -14.69 -4.46
CA GLY A 104 0.37 -15.03 -5.25
C GLY A 104 0.06 -16.33 -5.98
N THR A 105 -0.27 -16.21 -7.26
CA THR A 105 -0.35 -17.34 -8.16
C THR A 105 1.08 -17.83 -8.27
N GLU A 106 1.33 -18.88 -7.50
CA GLU A 106 2.48 -19.76 -7.59
C GLU A 106 2.75 -20.18 -9.03
#